data_AF-A0A955L2J1-F1
#
_entry.id   AF-A0A955L2J1-F1
#
_cell.length_a   1.000
_cell.length_b   1.000
_cell.length_c   1.000
_cell.angle_alpha   90.00
_cell.angle_beta   90.00
_cell.angle_gamma   90.00
#
_symmetry.space_group_name_H-M   'P 1'
#
loop_
_entity.id
_entity.type
_entity.pdbx_description
1 polymer ?
#
loop_
_entity_poly.entity_id
_entity_poly.type
_entity_poly.pdbx_seq_one_letter_code
_entity_poly.pdbx_strand_id
1 'polypeptide(L)'
;MDTLTNKIMDERVIIGLGHKGRHGKDTFGSFLHTAIPDSKIIHFADPLKDEVSQQTAQPLIFRRYYNGKIHYFFRDHVSTYVIKSSDAVPFIHNIFEKRQINEYGYMAEKDPEILQFWGTNFRRAQDPDYWVNKLIRIILNSPEKYIIIPDVRFYNEYNYIKEKHGIYIDVKRFNSDGTLYLDPNRDPNHQSEVELDDAEADFVIKADSGDMDTLEQSVELFMNKFNELF
;
A
#
# COMPACT_ATOMS: atom_id res chain seq x y z
N MET A 1 20.21 14.63 -6.48
CA MET A 1 19.16 14.72 -7.52
C MET A 1 19.25 16.09 -8.15
N ASP A 2 19.24 16.18 -9.48
CA ASP A 2 19.40 17.46 -10.19
C ASP A 2 18.10 18.28 -10.28
N THR A 3 18.26 19.59 -10.42
CA THR A 3 17.21 20.62 -10.41
C THR A 3 16.07 20.37 -11.40
N LEU A 4 16.35 19.67 -12.51
CA LEU A 4 15.36 19.30 -13.52
C LEU A 4 14.41 18.18 -13.03
N THR A 5 14.92 17.21 -12.28
CA THR A 5 14.11 16.15 -11.66
C THR A 5 13.20 16.73 -10.59
N ASN A 6 13.68 17.70 -9.81
CA ASN A 6 12.85 18.42 -8.84
C ASN A 6 11.74 19.22 -9.53
N LYS A 7 12.03 19.87 -10.67
CA LYS A 7 11.03 20.63 -11.44
C LYS A 7 9.97 19.73 -12.10
N ILE A 8 10.36 18.56 -12.61
CA ILE A 8 9.43 17.57 -13.17
C ILE A 8 8.57 16.92 -12.06
N MET A 9 9.08 16.79 -10.83
CA MET A 9 8.26 16.38 -9.68
C MET A 9 7.22 17.43 -9.30
N ASP A 10 7.51 18.72 -9.53
CA ASP A 10 6.67 19.85 -9.13
C ASP A 10 5.44 20.06 -10.03
N GLU A 11 5.41 19.44 -11.21
CA GLU A 11 4.27 19.55 -12.15
C GLU A 11 3.21 18.46 -11.96
N ARG A 12 3.53 17.37 -11.23
CA ARG A 12 2.56 16.29 -10.99
C ARG A 12 1.75 16.54 -9.73
N VAL A 13 0.45 16.31 -9.83
CA VAL A 13 -0.46 16.38 -8.70
C VAL A 13 -0.73 14.98 -8.19
N ILE A 14 -0.42 14.73 -6.93
CA ILE A 14 -0.63 13.44 -6.28
C ILE A 14 -1.94 13.48 -5.48
N ILE A 15 -2.80 12.50 -5.72
CA ILE A 15 -4.08 12.30 -5.04
C ILE A 15 -4.03 10.96 -4.31
N GLY A 16 -3.84 11.01 -2.99
CA GLY A 16 -3.83 9.84 -2.12
C GLY A 16 -5.21 9.52 -1.56
N LEU A 17 -5.59 8.23 -1.56
CA LEU A 17 -6.81 7.75 -0.91
C LEU A 17 -6.44 6.81 0.25
N GLY A 18 -6.95 7.09 1.44
CA GLY A 18 -6.83 6.28 2.66
C GLY A 18 -8.16 6.25 3.42
N HIS A 19 -8.31 5.64 4.60
CA HIS A 19 -7.33 4.90 5.41
C HIS A 19 -7.65 3.39 5.48
N LYS A 20 -8.85 3.03 5.96
CA LYS A 20 -9.23 1.63 6.29
C LYS A 20 -9.66 0.76 5.10
N GLY A 21 -9.38 -0.55 5.16
CA GLY A 21 -9.69 -1.49 4.08
C GLY A 21 -11.19 -1.66 3.80
N ARG A 22 -11.58 -1.88 2.54
CA ARG A 22 -12.98 -2.11 2.09
C ARG A 22 -13.95 -0.92 2.27
N HIS A 23 -13.42 0.30 2.30
CA HIS A 23 -14.23 1.52 2.39
C HIS A 23 -14.61 2.13 1.03
N GLY A 24 -14.37 1.43 -0.09
CA GLY A 24 -14.72 1.92 -1.43
C GLY A 24 -13.63 2.74 -2.11
N LYS A 25 -12.41 2.82 -1.55
CA LYS A 25 -11.28 3.55 -2.14
C LYS A 25 -10.92 3.14 -3.56
N ASP A 26 -10.86 1.84 -3.82
CA ASP A 26 -10.50 1.33 -5.16
C ASP A 26 -11.56 1.75 -6.19
N THR A 27 -12.84 1.71 -5.79
CA THR A 27 -13.96 2.17 -6.62
C THR A 27 -13.91 3.68 -6.83
N PHE A 28 -13.76 4.46 -5.76
CA PHE A 28 -13.64 5.91 -5.82
C PHE A 28 -12.45 6.36 -6.67
N GLY A 29 -11.29 5.73 -6.50
CA GLY A 29 -10.09 5.98 -7.31
C GLY A 29 -10.30 5.65 -8.79
N SER A 30 -11.05 4.59 -9.10
CA SER A 30 -11.42 4.25 -10.48
C SER A 30 -12.34 5.30 -11.10
N PHE A 31 -13.29 5.82 -10.34
CA PHE A 31 -14.15 6.92 -10.80
C PHE A 31 -13.37 8.22 -10.97
N LEU A 32 -12.48 8.57 -10.05
CA LEU A 32 -11.58 9.71 -10.20
C LEU A 32 -10.71 9.59 -11.44
N HIS A 33 -10.14 8.42 -11.71
CA HIS A 33 -9.33 8.20 -12.91
C HIS A 33 -10.14 8.40 -14.20
N THR A 34 -11.43 8.03 -14.17
CA THR A 34 -12.35 8.27 -15.28
C THR A 34 -12.67 9.75 -15.44
N ALA A 35 -12.83 10.48 -14.34
CA ALA A 35 -13.22 11.89 -14.31
C ALA A 35 -12.07 12.86 -14.54
N ILE A 36 -10.83 12.47 -14.22
CA ILE A 36 -9.62 13.30 -14.37
C ILE A 36 -8.85 12.82 -15.61
N PRO A 37 -8.89 13.55 -16.73
CA PRO A 37 -8.06 13.26 -17.89
C PRO A 37 -6.57 13.34 -17.54
N ASP A 38 -5.73 12.58 -18.26
CA ASP A 38 -4.27 12.55 -18.02
C ASP A 38 -3.91 12.12 -16.58
N SER A 39 -4.64 11.15 -16.06
CA SER A 39 -4.39 10.56 -14.75
C SER A 39 -3.92 9.11 -14.86
N LYS A 40 -3.26 8.62 -13.80
CA LYS A 40 -2.86 7.23 -13.66
C LYS A 40 -3.02 6.74 -12.24
N ILE A 41 -3.51 5.51 -12.10
CA ILE A 41 -3.56 4.81 -10.82
C ILE A 41 -2.26 4.04 -10.60
N ILE A 42 -1.61 4.26 -9.45
CA ILE A 42 -0.40 3.54 -9.00
C ILE A 42 -0.61 3.11 -7.54
N HIS A 43 -0.16 1.92 -7.15
CA HIS A 43 -0.30 1.43 -5.77
C HIS A 43 1.05 1.28 -5.07
N PHE A 44 1.12 1.59 -3.77
CA PHE A 44 2.28 1.26 -2.93
C PHE A 44 2.53 -0.25 -2.87
N ALA A 45 1.47 -1.05 -2.97
CA ALA A 45 1.56 -2.50 -2.95
C ALA A 45 2.07 -3.13 -4.25
N ASP A 46 2.13 -2.42 -5.39
CA ASP A 46 2.53 -3.02 -6.67
C ASP A 46 4.00 -3.48 -6.66
N PRO A 47 4.98 -2.65 -6.24
CA PRO A 47 6.37 -3.11 -6.11
C PRO A 47 6.56 -4.28 -5.12
N LEU A 48 5.69 -4.38 -4.11
CA LEU A 48 5.69 -5.50 -3.17
C LEU A 48 5.26 -6.78 -3.87
N LYS A 49 4.14 -6.75 -4.61
CA LYS A 49 3.65 -7.90 -5.38
C LYS A 49 4.67 -8.36 -6.40
N ASP A 50 5.31 -7.43 -7.10
CA ASP A 50 6.33 -7.73 -8.10
C ASP A 50 7.52 -8.45 -7.47
N GLU A 51 7.99 -7.97 -6.32
CA GLU A 51 9.15 -8.53 -5.64
C GLU A 51 8.92 -9.95 -5.11
N VAL A 52 7.76 -10.20 -4.50
CA VAL A 52 7.44 -11.54 -3.96
C VAL A 52 7.05 -12.53 -5.06
N SER A 53 6.55 -12.04 -6.20
CA SER A 53 6.19 -12.87 -7.37
C SER A 53 7.39 -13.18 -8.26
N GLN A 54 8.54 -12.54 -8.04
CA GLN A 54 9.70 -12.73 -8.90
C GLN A 54 10.25 -14.15 -8.77
N GLN A 55 10.08 -14.93 -9.84
CA GLN A 55 10.63 -16.27 -9.97
C GLN A 55 12.15 -16.21 -10.20
N THR A 56 12.90 -16.94 -9.40
CA THR A 56 14.35 -17.10 -9.57
C THR A 56 14.76 -18.54 -9.31
N ALA A 57 16.02 -18.88 -9.54
CA ALA A 57 16.57 -20.20 -9.22
C ALA A 57 16.58 -20.49 -7.70
N GLN A 58 16.45 -19.46 -6.87
CA GLN A 58 16.54 -19.53 -5.43
C GLN A 58 15.22 -19.09 -4.77
N PRO A 59 14.74 -19.75 -3.71
CA PRO A 59 13.48 -19.41 -3.09
C PRO A 59 13.52 -18.03 -2.43
N LEU A 60 12.38 -17.34 -2.39
CA LEU A 60 12.19 -16.07 -1.70
C LEU A 60 12.49 -16.24 -0.19
N ILE A 61 12.00 -17.33 0.39
CA ILE A 61 12.19 -17.66 1.81
C ILE A 61 12.50 -19.14 1.93
N PHE A 62 13.50 -19.52 2.72
CA PHE A 62 13.65 -20.92 3.15
C PHE A 62 14.13 -20.99 4.59
N ARG A 63 13.94 -22.14 5.22
CA ARG A 63 14.41 -22.40 6.59
C ARG A 63 15.44 -23.52 6.65
N ARG A 64 16.38 -23.41 7.58
CA ARG A 64 17.32 -24.50 7.92
C ARG A 64 17.44 -24.63 9.43
N TYR A 65 17.64 -25.86 9.87
CA TYR A 65 17.98 -26.15 11.26
C TYR A 65 19.49 -26.23 11.41
N TYR A 66 20.05 -25.42 12.30
CA TYR A 66 21.44 -25.54 12.73
C TYR A 66 21.63 -24.87 14.09
N ASN A 67 22.62 -25.33 14.85
CA ASN A 67 22.89 -24.87 16.22
C ASN A 67 21.65 -24.93 17.14
N GLY A 68 20.87 -26.01 17.04
CA GLY A 68 19.71 -26.21 17.92
C GLY A 68 18.45 -25.44 17.54
N LYS A 69 18.48 -24.64 16.45
CA LYS A 69 17.42 -23.68 16.13
C LYS A 69 17.11 -23.57 14.64
N ILE A 70 15.86 -23.23 14.34
CA ILE A 70 15.43 -22.89 12.97
C ILE A 70 15.88 -21.47 12.65
N HIS A 71 16.48 -21.30 11.48
CA HIS A 71 16.83 -20.02 10.90
C HIS A 71 16.16 -19.86 9.54
N TYR A 72 15.59 -18.69 9.31
CA TYR A 72 14.98 -18.27 8.07
C TYR A 72 15.98 -17.42 7.27
N PHE A 73 16.00 -17.67 5.98
CA PHE A 73 16.80 -16.98 4.98
C PHE A 73 15.83 -16.25 4.06
N PHE A 74 15.86 -14.91 4.09
CA PHE A 74 15.03 -14.05 3.26
C PHE A 74 15.85 -13.47 2.13
N ARG A 75 15.45 -13.73 0.88
CA ARG A 75 16.15 -13.24 -0.31
C ARG A 75 16.02 -11.72 -0.37
N ASP A 76 17.13 -11.02 -0.21
CA ASP A 76 17.16 -9.56 -0.17
C ASP A 76 17.39 -8.97 -1.57
N HIS A 77 18.47 -9.41 -2.21
CA HIS A 77 18.75 -9.17 -3.62
C HIS A 77 18.98 -10.51 -4.33
N VAL A 78 19.20 -10.46 -5.65
CA VAL A 78 19.31 -11.65 -6.54
C VAL A 78 20.22 -12.76 -5.98
N SER A 79 21.21 -12.42 -5.14
CA SER A 79 22.16 -13.37 -4.56
C SER A 79 22.45 -13.20 -3.06
N THR A 80 21.66 -12.43 -2.31
CA THR A 80 21.92 -12.18 -0.88
C THR A 80 20.74 -12.59 0.01
N TYR A 81 21.06 -13.03 1.22
CA TYR A 81 20.08 -13.43 2.22
C TYR A 81 20.26 -12.69 3.53
N VAL A 82 19.17 -12.21 4.08
CA VAL A 82 19.09 -11.83 5.49
C VAL A 82 18.69 -13.05 6.29
N ILE A 83 19.49 -13.37 7.32
CA ILE A 83 19.27 -14.54 8.16
C ILE A 83 18.68 -14.09 9.49
N LYS A 84 17.56 -14.69 9.90
CA LYS A 84 16.96 -14.46 11.23
C LYS A 84 16.57 -15.80 11.85
N SER A 85 16.81 -15.93 13.15
CA SER A 85 16.34 -17.11 13.90
C SER A 85 14.82 -17.07 14.08
N SER A 86 14.18 -18.23 14.25
CA SER A 86 12.73 -18.37 14.51
C SER A 86 12.17 -17.35 15.51
N ASP A 87 12.85 -17.12 16.62
CA ASP A 87 12.39 -16.23 17.70
C ASP A 87 12.39 -14.75 17.29
N ALA A 88 13.22 -14.37 16.32
CA ALA A 88 13.28 -13.00 15.81
C ALA A 88 12.20 -12.72 14.75
N VAL A 89 11.59 -13.78 14.22
CA VAL A 89 10.56 -13.70 13.16
C VAL A 89 9.40 -14.67 13.46
N PRO A 90 8.72 -14.53 14.61
CA PRO A 90 7.68 -15.47 15.02
C PRO A 90 6.52 -15.54 14.03
N PHE A 91 6.21 -14.44 13.34
CA PHE A 91 5.14 -14.38 12.34
C PHE A 91 5.38 -15.35 11.16
N ILE A 92 6.55 -15.26 10.49
CA ILE A 92 6.87 -16.18 9.38
C ILE A 92 7.14 -17.60 9.88
N HIS A 93 7.63 -17.74 11.12
CA HIS A 93 7.81 -19.04 11.73
C HIS A 93 6.47 -19.78 11.85
N ASN A 94 5.46 -19.13 12.41
CA ASN A 94 4.10 -19.67 12.53
C ASN A 94 3.49 -20.00 11.16
N ILE A 95 3.71 -19.17 10.14
CA ILE A 95 3.24 -19.44 8.77
C ILE A 95 3.84 -20.74 8.23
N PHE A 96 5.16 -20.91 8.35
CA PHE A 96 5.87 -22.10 7.84
C PHE A 96 5.49 -23.37 8.61
N GLU A 97 5.32 -23.29 9.93
CA GLU A 97 4.83 -24.41 10.75
C GLU A 97 3.39 -24.79 10.37
N LYS A 98 2.48 -23.81 10.31
CA LYS A 98 1.07 -24.00 9.94
C LYS A 98 0.93 -24.65 8.55
N ARG A 99 1.76 -24.22 7.60
CA ARG A 99 1.74 -24.72 6.21
C ARG A 99 2.60 -25.95 5.98
N GLN A 100 3.39 -26.36 6.98
CA GLN A 100 4.33 -27.48 6.91
C GLN A 100 5.30 -27.40 5.72
N ILE A 101 5.82 -26.21 5.44
CA ILE A 101 6.76 -25.96 4.33
C ILE A 101 8.17 -25.67 4.83
N ASN A 102 9.18 -25.96 4.01
CA ASN A 102 10.57 -25.61 4.28
C ASN A 102 11.07 -24.45 3.41
N GLU A 103 10.37 -24.15 2.33
CA GLU A 103 10.68 -23.07 1.40
C GLU A 103 9.40 -22.47 0.82
N TYR A 104 9.49 -21.20 0.47
CA TYR A 104 8.51 -20.44 -0.28
C TYR A 104 9.24 -19.83 -1.47
N GLY A 105 9.00 -20.39 -2.66
CA GLY A 105 9.73 -20.03 -3.88
C GLY A 105 9.46 -18.61 -4.33
N TYR A 106 8.19 -18.34 -4.63
CA TYR A 106 7.65 -17.06 -5.05
C TYR A 106 6.12 -17.11 -4.90
N MET A 107 5.47 -15.95 -4.94
CA MET A 107 4.02 -15.83 -4.84
C MET A 107 3.37 -16.07 -6.22
N ALA A 108 3.02 -17.32 -6.53
CA ALA A 108 2.32 -17.66 -7.77
C ALA A 108 0.84 -17.20 -7.75
N GLU A 109 0.21 -17.29 -6.58
CA GLU A 109 -1.15 -16.80 -6.32
C GLU A 109 -1.11 -15.87 -5.11
N LYS A 110 -2.09 -14.95 -5.01
CA LYS A 110 -2.13 -13.95 -3.94
C LYS A 110 -2.07 -14.61 -2.57
N ASP A 111 -1.05 -14.24 -1.80
CA ASP A 111 -0.81 -14.77 -0.46
C ASP A 111 -0.76 -13.63 0.57
N PRO A 112 -1.88 -13.32 1.24
CA PRO A 112 -1.98 -12.17 2.14
C PRO A 112 -0.99 -12.23 3.30
N GLU A 113 -0.72 -13.42 3.86
CA GLU A 113 0.19 -13.55 5.01
C GLU A 113 1.63 -13.28 4.59
N ILE A 114 2.03 -13.75 3.40
CA ILE A 114 3.37 -13.47 2.85
C ILE A 114 3.50 -11.99 2.47
N LEU A 115 2.47 -11.39 1.85
CA LEU A 115 2.48 -9.96 1.53
C LEU A 115 2.59 -9.10 2.80
N GLN A 116 1.85 -9.44 3.86
CA GLN A 116 1.91 -8.73 5.14
C GLN A 116 3.29 -8.85 5.77
N PHE A 117 3.83 -10.08 5.86
CA PHE A 117 5.16 -10.32 6.40
C PHE A 117 6.24 -9.56 5.62
N TRP A 118 6.28 -9.76 4.30
CA TRP A 118 7.33 -9.22 3.44
C TRP A 118 7.27 -7.69 3.39
N GLY A 119 6.06 -7.15 3.24
CA GLY A 119 5.80 -5.72 3.17
C GLY A 119 6.10 -4.99 4.47
N THR A 120 5.59 -5.51 5.59
CA THR A 120 5.57 -4.80 6.88
C THR A 120 6.67 -5.27 7.82
N ASN A 121 6.76 -6.58 8.09
CA ASN A 121 7.69 -7.09 9.10
C ASN A 121 9.13 -7.21 8.59
N PHE A 122 9.33 -7.40 7.28
CA PHE A 122 10.65 -7.54 6.68
C PHE A 122 11.17 -6.23 6.08
N ARG A 123 10.57 -5.75 4.98
CA ARG A 123 11.08 -4.57 4.24
C ARG A 123 11.01 -3.27 5.03
N ARG A 124 9.85 -2.94 5.62
CA ARG A 124 9.72 -1.72 6.43
C ARG A 124 10.56 -1.73 7.71
N ALA A 125 10.88 -2.91 8.24
CA ALA A 125 11.79 -3.02 9.37
C ALA A 125 13.26 -2.73 9.00
N GLN A 126 13.61 -2.85 7.71
CA GLN A 126 14.94 -2.46 7.19
C GLN A 126 14.98 -0.98 6.81
N ASP A 127 13.95 -0.51 6.12
CA ASP A 127 13.78 0.87 5.66
C ASP A 127 12.28 1.20 5.69
N PRO A 128 11.80 2.06 6.61
CA PRO A 128 10.40 2.46 6.67
C PRO A 128 9.88 3.01 5.33
N ASP A 129 10.73 3.69 4.57
CA ASP A 129 10.42 4.34 3.29
C ASP A 129 10.65 3.45 2.08
N TYR A 130 10.94 2.16 2.27
CA TYR A 130 11.28 1.23 1.20
C TYR A 130 10.28 1.27 0.03
N TRP A 131 8.98 1.21 0.34
CA TRP A 131 7.91 1.22 -0.67
C TRP A 131 7.67 2.62 -1.26
N VAL A 132 7.81 3.66 -0.43
CA VAL A 132 7.73 5.06 -0.88
C VAL A 132 8.83 5.36 -1.90
N ASN A 133 10.06 4.96 -1.60
CA ASN A 133 11.21 5.09 -2.48
C ASN A 133 11.03 4.38 -3.82
N LYS A 134 10.39 3.20 -3.83
CA LYS A 134 10.06 2.50 -5.09
C LYS A 134 8.96 3.22 -5.87
N LEU A 135 7.89 3.64 -5.19
CA LEU A 135 6.78 4.34 -5.82
C LEU A 135 7.21 5.70 -6.41
N ILE A 136 8.08 6.45 -5.73
CA ILE A 136 8.70 7.67 -6.26
C ILE A 136 9.34 7.43 -7.62
N ARG A 137 10.09 6.33 -7.79
CA ARG A 137 10.72 5.99 -9.07
C ARG A 137 9.69 5.70 -10.15
N ILE A 138 8.56 5.10 -9.81
CA ILE A 138 7.47 4.86 -10.77
C ILE A 138 6.84 6.19 -11.18
N ILE A 139 6.52 7.06 -10.22
CA ILE A 139 5.95 8.39 -10.48
C ILE A 139 6.85 9.23 -11.38
N LEU A 140 8.16 9.26 -11.08
CA LEU A 140 9.14 10.02 -11.87
C LEU A 140 9.18 9.62 -13.35
N ASN A 141 8.89 8.36 -13.65
CA ASN A 141 8.87 7.82 -15.01
C ASN A 141 7.46 7.85 -15.64
N SER A 142 6.44 8.35 -14.93
CA SER A 142 5.07 8.41 -15.43
C SER A 142 4.86 9.67 -16.26
N PRO A 143 4.38 9.61 -17.51
CA PRO A 143 4.11 10.81 -18.29
C PRO A 143 2.89 11.62 -17.82
N GLU A 144 1.98 10.99 -17.07
CA GLU A 144 0.70 11.58 -16.66
C GLU A 144 0.87 12.67 -15.60
N LYS A 145 0.10 13.76 -15.75
CA LYS A 145 0.09 14.88 -14.81
C LYS A 145 -0.49 14.51 -13.45
N TYR A 146 -1.55 13.69 -13.42
CA TYR A 146 -2.26 13.35 -12.19
C TYR A 146 -1.98 11.91 -11.75
N ILE A 147 -1.52 11.72 -10.53
CA ILE A 147 -1.25 10.38 -9.99
C ILE A 147 -2.23 10.09 -8.85
N ILE A 148 -3.01 9.03 -9.00
CA ILE A 148 -3.96 8.56 -8.00
C ILE A 148 -3.37 7.35 -7.29
N ILE A 149 -3.31 7.41 -5.95
CA ILE A 149 -2.75 6.35 -5.11
C ILE A 149 -3.82 5.86 -4.13
N PRO A 150 -4.54 4.75 -4.42
CA PRO A 150 -5.73 4.38 -3.67
C PRO A 150 -5.45 3.57 -2.39
N ASP A 151 -4.19 3.19 -2.13
CA ASP A 151 -3.80 2.28 -1.06
C ASP A 151 -2.87 2.91 0.00
N VAL A 152 -3.07 4.19 0.32
CA VAL A 152 -2.36 4.88 1.41
C VAL A 152 -2.78 4.29 2.77
N ARG A 153 -1.81 3.78 3.52
CA ARG A 153 -2.01 3.09 4.81
C ARG A 153 -1.05 3.50 5.92
N PHE A 154 0.09 4.12 5.58
CA PHE A 154 1.15 4.45 6.53
C PHE A 154 1.48 5.94 6.52
N TYR A 155 1.96 6.49 7.64
CA TYR A 155 2.24 7.92 7.78
C TYR A 155 3.29 8.40 6.81
N ASN A 156 4.29 7.58 6.50
CA ASN A 156 5.31 7.97 5.55
C ASN A 156 4.79 8.10 4.11
N GLU A 157 3.78 7.29 3.75
CA GLU A 157 3.08 7.41 2.47
C GLU A 157 2.24 8.70 2.44
N TYR A 158 1.51 8.99 3.51
CA TYR A 158 0.76 10.24 3.68
C TYR A 158 1.69 11.46 3.63
N ASN A 159 2.78 11.45 4.39
CA ASN A 159 3.74 12.54 4.46
C ASN A 159 4.35 12.83 3.09
N TYR A 160 4.72 11.80 2.33
CA TYR A 160 5.19 11.98 0.96
C TYR A 160 4.19 12.74 0.09
N ILE A 161 2.89 12.41 0.20
CA ILE A 161 1.83 13.10 -0.56
C ILE A 161 1.76 14.57 -0.12
N LYS A 162 1.78 14.87 1.19
CA LYS A 162 1.72 16.24 1.70
C LYS A 162 2.96 17.07 1.38
N GLU A 163 4.15 16.48 1.44
CA GLU A 163 5.41 17.11 1.04
C GLU A 163 5.45 17.49 -0.44
N LYS A 164 4.66 16.79 -1.27
CA LYS A 164 4.47 17.11 -2.69
C LYS A 164 3.28 18.03 -2.94
N HIS A 165 2.75 18.66 -1.90
CA HIS A 165 1.56 19.51 -1.96
C HIS A 165 0.35 18.78 -2.58
N GLY A 166 0.33 17.45 -2.45
CA GLY A 166 -0.74 16.60 -2.93
C GLY A 166 -1.98 16.65 -2.03
N ILE A 167 -3.05 16.06 -2.56
CA ILE A 167 -4.35 15.96 -1.90
C ILE A 167 -4.45 14.58 -1.25
N TYR A 168 -4.80 14.54 0.04
CA TYR A 168 -5.16 13.32 0.74
C TYR A 168 -6.67 13.29 1.02
N ILE A 169 -7.31 12.20 0.59
CA ILE A 169 -8.75 11.98 0.71
C ILE A 169 -8.98 10.76 1.61
N ASP A 170 -9.76 10.96 2.67
CA ASP A 170 -10.19 9.87 3.55
C ASP A 170 -11.57 9.37 3.13
N VAL A 171 -11.63 8.15 2.61
CA VAL A 171 -12.87 7.51 2.17
C VAL A 171 -13.40 6.62 3.29
N LYS A 172 -14.58 6.98 3.81
CA LYS A 172 -15.25 6.30 4.92
C LYS A 172 -16.54 5.65 4.47
N ARG A 173 -16.62 4.34 4.67
CA ARG A 173 -17.85 3.58 4.47
C ARG A 173 -18.62 3.48 5.78
N PHE A 174 -19.91 3.76 5.74
CA PHE A 174 -20.81 3.62 6.88
C PHE A 174 -21.82 2.49 6.65
N ASN A 175 -22.19 1.83 7.74
CA ASN A 175 -23.31 0.88 7.78
C ASN A 175 -24.64 1.65 7.78
N SER A 176 -25.74 0.95 7.53
CA SER A 176 -27.09 1.54 7.54
C SER A 176 -27.51 2.15 8.89
N ASP A 177 -26.86 1.73 9.99
CA ASP A 177 -27.06 2.29 11.33
C ASP A 177 -26.18 3.52 11.62
N GLY A 178 -25.40 3.99 10.64
CA GLY A 178 -24.50 5.14 10.76
C GLY A 178 -23.15 4.84 11.43
N THR A 179 -22.87 3.60 11.81
CA THR A 179 -21.56 3.20 12.35
C THR A 179 -20.52 3.04 11.22
N LEU A 180 -19.23 3.27 11.53
CA LEU A 180 -18.16 3.06 10.56
C LEU A 180 -18.07 1.56 10.25
N TYR A 181 -18.01 1.22 8.97
CA TYR A 181 -17.80 -0.17 8.54
C TYR A 181 -16.42 -0.66 9.02
N LEU A 182 -16.37 -1.88 9.54
CA LEU A 182 -15.13 -2.57 9.89
C LEU A 182 -15.11 -3.91 9.15
N ASP A 183 -14.03 -4.19 8.45
CA ASP A 183 -13.88 -5.45 7.73
C ASP A 183 -13.64 -6.60 8.74
N PRO A 184 -14.57 -7.58 8.88
CA PRO A 184 -14.40 -8.68 9.84
C PRO A 184 -13.22 -9.60 9.51
N ASN A 185 -12.68 -9.53 8.29
CA ASN A 185 -11.54 -10.33 7.86
C ASN A 185 -10.19 -9.62 8.04
N ARG A 186 -10.17 -8.42 8.62
CA ARG A 186 -8.96 -7.69 8.95
C ARG A 186 -8.85 -7.53 10.46
N ASP A 187 -7.62 -7.62 10.95
CA ASP A 187 -7.33 -7.21 12.33
C ASP A 187 -7.45 -5.67 12.40
N PRO A 188 -8.45 -5.13 13.13
CA PRO A 188 -8.66 -3.69 13.20
C PRO A 188 -7.52 -2.96 13.93
N ASN A 189 -6.67 -3.67 14.66
CA ASN A 189 -5.51 -3.10 15.36
C ASN A 189 -4.21 -3.26 14.58
N HIS A 190 -4.24 -3.88 13.39
CA HIS A 190 -3.05 -3.97 12.57
C HIS A 190 -2.58 -2.57 12.21
N GLN A 191 -1.27 -2.31 12.27
CA GLN A 191 -0.69 -0.98 12.06
C GLN A 191 -1.23 -0.28 10.79
N SER A 192 -1.37 -1.02 9.69
CA SER A 192 -1.91 -0.49 8.42
C SER A 192 -3.38 -0.05 8.45
N GLU A 193 -4.13 -0.34 9.52
CA GLU A 193 -5.54 0.03 9.71
C GLU A 193 -5.74 1.17 10.73
N VAL A 194 -4.73 1.48 11.55
CA VAL A 194 -4.83 2.49 12.63
C VAL A 194 -3.85 3.63 12.49
N GLU A 195 -2.76 3.47 11.72
CA GLU A 195 -1.68 4.44 11.69
C GLU A 195 -2.12 5.83 11.20
N LEU A 196 -3.10 5.95 10.32
CA LEU A 196 -3.61 7.24 9.83
C LEU A 196 -4.92 7.65 10.51
N ASP A 197 -5.29 7.06 11.65
CA ASP A 197 -6.52 7.44 12.36
C ASP A 197 -6.54 8.93 12.76
N ASP A 198 -5.36 9.51 13.00
CA ASP A 198 -5.17 10.94 13.34
C ASP A 198 -4.70 11.80 12.14
N ALA A 199 -4.63 11.25 10.93
CA ALA A 199 -4.15 11.99 9.77
C ALA A 199 -5.19 13.03 9.30
N GLU A 200 -4.75 14.26 9.05
CA GLU A 200 -5.62 15.33 8.55
C GLU A 200 -5.89 15.14 7.04
N ALA A 201 -7.15 14.92 6.70
CA ALA A 201 -7.62 14.80 5.33
C ALA A 201 -8.02 16.15 4.75
N ASP A 202 -7.62 16.41 3.50
CA ASP A 202 -8.07 17.57 2.75
C ASP A 202 -9.55 17.43 2.36
N PHE A 203 -9.98 16.18 2.11
CA PHE A 203 -11.38 15.83 1.85
C PHE A 203 -11.77 14.55 2.56
N VAL A 204 -13.01 14.49 3.04
CA VAL A 204 -13.61 13.27 3.60
C VAL A 204 -14.79 12.89 2.73
N ILE A 205 -14.73 11.68 2.17
CA ILE A 205 -15.80 11.09 1.37
C ILE A 205 -16.55 10.09 2.23
N LYS A 206 -17.88 10.22 2.27
CA LYS A 206 -18.75 9.29 2.99
C LYS A 206 -19.54 8.48 1.97
N ALA A 207 -19.45 7.17 2.07
CA ALA A 207 -20.19 6.25 1.22
C ALA A 207 -21.05 5.34 2.08
N ASP A 208 -22.34 5.24 1.77
CA ASP A 208 -23.21 4.28 2.44
C ASP A 208 -23.04 2.89 1.82
N SER A 209 -23.14 1.86 2.66
CA SER A 209 -22.90 0.49 2.22
C SER A 209 -23.86 0.05 1.10
N GLY A 210 -23.33 -0.19 -0.09
CA GLY A 210 -24.09 -0.70 -1.24
C GLY A 210 -24.74 0.36 -2.11
N ASP A 211 -24.49 1.64 -1.85
CA ASP A 211 -25.01 2.76 -2.63
C ASP A 211 -23.92 3.34 -3.55
N MET A 212 -23.88 2.88 -4.79
CA MET A 212 -22.92 3.37 -5.79
C MET A 212 -23.24 4.80 -6.24
N ASP A 213 -24.52 5.19 -6.22
CA ASP A 213 -24.97 6.51 -6.66
C ASP A 213 -24.45 7.60 -5.72
N THR A 214 -24.42 7.34 -4.40
CA THR A 214 -23.82 8.27 -3.42
C THR A 214 -22.31 8.43 -3.60
N LEU A 215 -21.62 7.38 -4.05
CA LEU A 215 -20.19 7.43 -4.32
C LEU A 215 -19.89 8.24 -5.59
N GLU A 216 -20.68 8.06 -6.64
CA GLU A 216 -20.59 8.86 -7.87
C GLU A 216 -20.86 10.35 -7.60
N GLN A 217 -21.91 10.69 -6.85
CA GLN A 217 -22.19 12.07 -6.44
C GLN A 217 -21.02 12.68 -5.63
N SER A 218 -20.38 11.87 -4.79
CA SER A 218 -19.20 12.30 -4.03
C SER A 218 -18.00 12.63 -4.94
N VAL A 219 -17.86 11.92 -6.07
CA VAL A 219 -16.85 12.23 -7.10
C VAL A 219 -17.18 13.56 -7.76
N GLU A 220 -18.43 13.81 -8.16
CA GLU A 220 -18.83 15.08 -8.76
C GLU A 220 -18.56 16.28 -7.83
N LEU A 221 -18.91 16.16 -6.56
CA LEU A 221 -18.65 17.18 -5.54
C LEU A 221 -17.16 17.43 -5.35
N PHE A 222 -16.34 16.38 -5.35
CA PHE A 222 -14.89 16.51 -5.31
C PHE A 222 -14.36 17.22 -6.56
N MET A 223 -14.81 16.81 -7.75
CA MET A 223 -14.36 17.35 -9.03
C MET A 223 -14.66 18.85 -9.17
N ASN A 224 -15.80 19.32 -8.66
CA ASN A 224 -16.11 20.75 -8.65
C ASN A 224 -15.05 21.56 -7.88
N LYS A 225 -14.64 21.08 -6.70
CA LYS A 225 -13.58 21.74 -5.91
C LYS A 225 -12.20 21.55 -6.53
N PHE A 226 -11.95 20.38 -7.12
CA PHE A 226 -10.69 20.08 -7.80
C PHE A 226 -10.44 21.04 -8.97
N ASN A 227 -11.47 21.32 -9.78
CA ASN A 227 -11.40 22.26 -10.90
C ASN A 227 -11.27 23.72 -10.47
N GLU A 228 -11.56 24.07 -9.22
CA GLU A 228 -11.28 25.41 -8.67
C GLU A 228 -9.81 25.57 -8.28
N LEU A 229 -9.11 24.47 -8.01
CA LEU A 229 -7.72 24.44 -7.54
C LEU A 229 -6.70 24.31 -8.68
N PHE A 230 -7.08 23.73 -9.82
CA PHE A 230 -6.20 23.40 -10.96
C PHE A 230 -6.81 23.80 -12.30
#